data_AF-A0A847HH89-F1
#
_entry.id   AF-A0A847HH89-F1
#
_cell.length_a   1.000
_cell.length_b   1.000
_cell.length_c   1.000
_cell.angle_alpha   90.00
_cell.angle_beta   90.00
_cell.angle_gamma   90.00
#
_symmetry.space_group_name_H-M   'P 1'
#
loop_
_entity.id
_entity.type
_entity.pdbx_description
1 polymer ?
#
loop_
_entity_poly.entity_id
_entity_poly.type
_entity_poly.pdbx_seq_one_letter_code
_entity_poly.pdbx_strand_id
1 'polypeptide(L)'
;MKANSCSRTGMAGLVLLLVVIIGLVGVYFGNQWFNQKYYIRLYDGSNMRYLDMPPFAERSTSAEYELAGICDINVGTSKDQVNNFLKSMCNRYGYLCTVNEDDIKIEIRRHYYVEGKHEGNLLKLRWTPVLPDNLKARAEALSKKSE
;
A
#
# COMPACT_ATOMS: atom_id res chain seq x y z
N MET A 1 -36.69 50.96 -8.55
CA MET A 1 -36.03 49.78 -9.13
C MET A 1 -35.19 49.11 -8.05
N LYS A 2 -35.58 47.91 -7.58
CA LYS A 2 -34.76 47.15 -6.61
C LYS A 2 -33.63 46.48 -7.39
N ALA A 3 -32.38 46.83 -7.06
CA ALA A 3 -31.21 46.20 -7.64
C ALA A 3 -31.17 44.74 -7.19
N ASN A 4 -31.38 43.81 -8.13
CA ASN A 4 -31.21 42.38 -7.90
C ASN A 4 -29.71 42.08 -7.78
N SER A 5 -29.12 42.33 -6.62
CA SER A 5 -27.73 41.97 -6.28
C SER A 5 -27.60 40.49 -5.89
N CYS A 6 -28.33 39.59 -6.57
CA CYS A 6 -28.44 38.19 -6.17
C CYS A 6 -27.50 37.23 -6.96
N SER A 7 -26.78 37.69 -7.99
CA SER A 7 -25.99 36.78 -8.84
C SER A 7 -24.50 36.67 -8.50
N ARG A 8 -23.83 37.75 -8.08
CA ARG A 8 -22.37 37.73 -7.82
C ARG A 8 -21.99 36.90 -6.59
N THR A 9 -22.78 36.98 -5.51
CA THR A 9 -22.50 36.24 -4.27
C THR A 9 -22.73 34.74 -4.44
N GLY A 10 -23.75 34.34 -5.21
CA GLY A 10 -24.00 32.94 -5.56
C GLY A 10 -22.91 32.35 -6.46
N MET A 11 -22.43 33.13 -7.44
CA MET A 11 -21.35 32.70 -8.34
C MET A 11 -20.01 32.58 -7.61
N ALA A 12 -19.68 33.52 -6.71
CA ALA A 12 -18.48 33.46 -5.88
C ALA A 12 -18.52 32.25 -4.91
N GLY A 13 -19.68 31.98 -4.31
CA GLY A 13 -19.87 30.79 -3.46
C GLY A 13 -19.72 29.49 -4.24
N LEU A 14 -20.24 29.42 -5.47
CA LEU A 14 -20.11 28.25 -6.34
C LEU A 14 -18.67 28.00 -6.78
N VAL A 15 -17.92 29.06 -7.11
CA VAL A 15 -16.48 28.95 -7.44
C VAL A 15 -15.69 28.47 -6.24
N LEU A 16 -15.95 28.99 -5.04
CA LEU A 16 -15.28 28.56 -3.82
C LEU A 16 -15.58 27.09 -3.50
N LEU A 17 -16.84 26.66 -3.66
CA LEU A 17 -17.24 25.27 -3.51
C LEU A 17 -16.49 24.34 -4.48
N LEU A 18 -16.37 24.73 -5.75
CA LEU A 18 -15.61 23.96 -6.74
C LEU A 18 -14.13 23.82 -6.36
N VAL A 19 -13.49 24.89 -5.89
CA VAL A 19 -12.10 24.84 -5.42
C VAL A 19 -11.94 23.89 -4.24
N VAL A 20 -12.88 23.92 -3.28
CA VAL A 20 -12.87 22.99 -2.13
C VAL A 20 -13.02 21.55 -2.60
N ILE A 21 -13.96 21.26 -3.52
CA ILE A 21 -14.16 19.91 -4.05
C ILE A 21 -12.88 19.42 -4.76
N ILE A 22 -12.28 20.23 -5.62
CA ILE A 22 -11.03 19.88 -6.32
C ILE A 22 -9.89 19.65 -5.32
N GLY A 23 -9.79 20.50 -4.29
CA GLY A 23 -8.81 20.33 -3.22
C GLY A 23 -8.98 19.02 -2.46
N LEU A 24 -10.21 18.67 -2.05
CA LEU A 24 -10.51 17.41 -1.37
C LEU A 24 -10.25 16.20 -2.24
N VAL A 25 -10.62 16.26 -3.52
CA VAL A 25 -10.33 15.21 -4.51
C VAL A 25 -8.83 15.03 -4.65
N GLY A 26 -8.07 16.12 -4.82
CA GLY A 26 -6.61 16.09 -4.91
C GLY A 26 -5.95 15.48 -3.67
N VAL A 27 -6.40 15.85 -2.47
CA VAL A 27 -5.92 15.26 -1.21
C VAL A 27 -6.25 13.77 -1.13
N TYR A 28 -7.47 13.37 -1.50
CA TYR A 28 -7.88 11.97 -1.46
C TYR A 28 -7.03 11.09 -2.39
N PHE A 29 -6.92 11.48 -3.66
CA PHE A 29 -6.14 10.72 -4.65
C PHE A 29 -4.63 10.79 -4.35
N GLY A 30 -4.14 11.95 -3.92
CA GLY A 30 -2.76 12.11 -3.48
C GLY A 30 -2.41 11.20 -2.30
N ASN A 31 -3.29 11.07 -1.32
CA ASN A 31 -3.11 10.18 -0.19
C ASN A 31 -3.16 8.69 -0.61
N GLN A 32 -4.07 8.31 -1.51
CA GLN A 32 -4.10 6.94 -2.04
C GLN A 32 -2.80 6.60 -2.77
N TRP A 33 -2.35 7.49 -3.65
CA TRP A 33 -1.10 7.29 -4.41
C TRP A 33 0.12 7.22 -3.49
N PHE A 34 0.21 8.14 -2.52
CA PHE A 34 1.28 8.13 -1.51
C PHE A 34 1.30 6.80 -0.76
N ASN A 35 0.15 6.35 -0.26
CA ASN A 35 0.08 5.12 0.50
C ASN A 35 0.45 3.89 -0.33
N GLN A 36 0.01 3.83 -1.58
CA GLN A 36 0.40 2.74 -2.49
C GLN A 36 1.90 2.78 -2.77
N LYS A 37 2.50 3.96 -2.97
CA LYS A 37 3.92 4.09 -3.28
C LYS A 37 4.81 3.67 -2.12
N TYR A 38 4.46 4.05 -0.90
CA TYR A 38 5.37 3.91 0.25
C TYR A 38 5.04 2.76 1.20
N TYR A 39 3.86 2.16 1.13
CA TYR A 39 3.45 1.12 2.08
C TYR A 39 2.82 -0.08 1.40
N ILE A 40 3.16 -1.28 1.86
CA ILE A 40 2.51 -2.55 1.52
C ILE A 40 1.53 -2.88 2.63
N ARG A 41 0.25 -3.07 2.28
CA ARG A 41 -0.80 -3.34 3.27
C ARG A 41 -0.87 -4.84 3.54
N LEU A 42 -0.75 -5.19 4.81
CA LEU A 42 -0.90 -6.53 5.33
C LEU A 42 -2.26 -6.61 6.02
N TYR A 43 -3.19 -7.37 5.44
CA TYR A 43 -4.53 -7.55 5.99
C TYR A 43 -4.52 -8.60 7.10
N ASP A 44 -4.82 -8.18 8.33
CA ASP A 44 -4.78 -8.98 9.55
C ASP A 44 -6.13 -8.91 10.29
N GLY A 45 -7.16 -9.47 9.66
CA GLY A 45 -8.53 -9.47 10.14
C GLY A 45 -9.15 -8.08 10.05
N SER A 46 -9.59 -7.53 11.19
CA SER A 46 -10.13 -6.17 11.26
C SER A 46 -9.03 -5.10 11.21
N ASN A 47 -7.77 -5.48 11.38
CA ASN A 47 -6.64 -4.56 11.40
C ASN A 47 -5.90 -4.58 10.07
N MET A 48 -5.35 -3.43 9.68
CA MET A 48 -4.41 -3.30 8.57
C MET A 48 -3.06 -2.94 9.15
N ARG A 49 -2.04 -3.73 8.79
CA ARG A 49 -0.65 -3.46 9.14
C ARG A 49 0.09 -3.02 7.87
N TYR A 50 1.27 -2.45 8.06
CA TYR A 50 2.05 -1.90 6.97
C TYR A 50 3.49 -2.43 7.01
N LEU A 51 4.05 -2.63 5.83
CA LEU A 51 5.50 -2.68 5.61
C LEU A 51 5.88 -1.48 4.76
N ASP A 52 7.00 -0.85 5.09
CA ASP A 52 7.51 0.26 4.29
C ASP A 52 8.15 -0.27 3.01
N MET A 53 7.90 0.40 1.90
CA MET A 53 8.57 0.15 0.64
C MET A 53 10.04 0.61 0.76
N PRO A 54 11.04 -0.20 0.37
CA PRO A 54 12.41 0.27 0.32
C PRO A 54 12.54 1.47 -0.63
N PRO A 55 13.31 2.51 -0.27
CA PRO A 55 13.35 3.79 -1.01
C PRO A 55 13.90 3.67 -2.44
N PHE A 56 14.61 2.59 -2.76
CA PHE A 56 15.18 2.31 -4.08
C PHE A 56 14.43 1.19 -4.82
N ALA A 57 13.21 0.88 -4.37
CA ALA A 57 12.44 -0.21 -4.90
C ALA A 57 11.12 0.30 -5.49
N GLU A 58 10.71 -0.33 -6.59
CA GLU A 58 9.51 0.02 -7.32
C GLU A 58 8.54 -1.16 -7.33
N ARG A 59 7.25 -0.89 -7.22
CA ARG A 59 6.24 -1.94 -7.32
C ARG A 59 6.20 -2.50 -8.72
N SER A 60 6.31 -3.82 -8.82
CA SER A 60 6.02 -4.56 -10.04
C SER A 60 4.55 -4.99 -10.11
N THR A 61 3.94 -5.33 -8.96
CA THR A 61 2.52 -5.68 -8.86
C THR A 61 1.65 -4.51 -8.38
N SER A 62 0.44 -4.40 -8.93
CA SER A 62 -0.57 -3.44 -8.43
C SER A 62 -0.89 -3.69 -6.95
N ALA A 63 -1.18 -2.61 -6.21
CA ALA A 63 -1.50 -2.67 -4.78
C ALA A 63 -2.78 -3.48 -4.46
N GLU A 64 -3.65 -3.71 -5.44
CA GLU A 64 -4.84 -4.54 -5.26
C GLU A 64 -4.50 -6.00 -4.91
N TYR A 65 -3.37 -6.50 -5.43
CA TYR A 65 -2.91 -7.88 -5.18
C TYR A 65 -2.46 -8.14 -3.74
N GLU A 66 -2.35 -7.09 -2.92
CA GLU A 66 -2.14 -7.23 -1.47
C GLU A 66 -3.32 -7.95 -0.78
N LEU A 67 -4.53 -7.81 -1.34
CA LEU A 67 -5.70 -8.59 -0.90
C LEU A 67 -5.53 -10.08 -1.16
N ALA A 68 -4.72 -10.46 -2.16
CA ALA A 68 -4.37 -11.84 -2.45
C ALA A 68 -3.06 -12.29 -1.78
N GLY A 69 -2.42 -11.42 -0.99
CA GLY A 69 -1.18 -11.76 -0.30
C GLY A 69 0.06 -11.68 -1.19
N ILE A 70 0.02 -10.89 -2.25
CA ILE A 70 1.05 -10.84 -3.28
C ILE A 70 1.57 -9.40 -3.41
N CYS A 71 2.88 -9.25 -3.28
CA CYS A 71 3.56 -8.02 -3.66
C CYS A 71 4.93 -8.34 -4.27
N ASP A 72 5.14 -7.97 -5.53
CA ASP A 72 6.43 -8.05 -6.18
C ASP A 72 7.03 -6.65 -6.29
N ILE A 73 8.31 -6.56 -5.94
CA ILE A 73 9.05 -5.31 -5.88
C ILE A 73 10.32 -5.46 -6.70
N ASN A 74 10.51 -4.58 -7.66
CA ASN A 74 11.78 -4.46 -8.38
C ASN A 74 12.75 -3.64 -7.52
N VAL A 75 13.88 -4.24 -7.18
CA VAL A 75 14.92 -3.67 -6.33
C VAL A 75 15.98 -3.03 -7.22
N GLY A 76 16.10 -1.70 -7.16
CA GLY A 76 17.11 -0.94 -7.91
C GLY A 76 18.50 -0.87 -7.25
N THR A 77 18.74 -1.66 -6.20
CA THR A 77 19.99 -1.66 -5.43
C THR A 77 20.41 -3.08 -5.03
N SER A 78 21.46 -3.25 -4.21
CA SER A 78 21.89 -4.56 -3.73
C SER A 78 20.88 -5.19 -2.77
N LYS A 79 20.80 -6.54 -2.80
CA LYS A 79 19.98 -7.33 -1.88
C LYS A 79 20.25 -6.99 -0.42
N ASP A 80 21.52 -6.80 -0.07
CA ASP A 80 21.94 -6.45 1.30
C ASP A 80 21.35 -5.14 1.80
N GLN A 81 21.30 -4.10 0.95
CA GLN A 81 20.72 -2.81 1.35
C GLN A 81 19.22 -2.94 1.61
N VAL A 82 18.51 -3.70 0.77
CA VAL A 82 17.08 -3.96 0.99
C VAL A 82 16.85 -4.80 2.23
N ASN A 83 17.63 -5.85 2.44
CA ASN A 83 17.53 -6.70 3.62
C ASN A 83 17.81 -5.91 4.91
N ASN A 84 18.81 -5.02 4.90
CA ASN A 84 19.11 -4.15 6.03
C ASN A 84 18.00 -3.12 6.29
N PHE A 85 17.42 -2.54 5.23
CA PHE A 85 16.25 -1.67 5.35
C PHE A 85 15.07 -2.41 5.97
N LEU A 86 14.74 -3.59 5.46
CA LEU A 86 13.62 -4.40 5.95
C LEU A 86 13.85 -4.83 7.40
N LYS A 87 15.08 -5.21 7.79
CA LYS A 87 15.43 -5.49 9.20
C LYS A 87 15.20 -4.26 10.09
N SER A 88 15.67 -3.09 9.66
CA SER A 88 15.49 -1.83 10.41
C SER A 88 14.01 -1.47 10.59
N MET A 89 13.23 -1.61 9.52
CA MET A 89 11.78 -1.40 9.52
C MET A 89 11.07 -2.40 10.44
N CYS A 90 11.43 -3.69 10.38
CA CYS A 90 10.86 -4.70 11.26
C CYS A 90 11.13 -4.39 12.73
N ASN A 91 12.36 -4.00 13.07
CA ASN A 91 12.72 -3.58 14.42
C ASN A 91 11.87 -2.39 14.89
N ARG A 92 11.62 -1.41 14.00
CA ARG A 92 10.80 -0.24 14.31
C ARG A 92 9.34 -0.61 14.62
N TYR A 93 8.77 -1.56 13.88
CA TYR A 93 7.38 -2.00 14.09
C TYR A 93 7.22 -3.15 15.08
N GLY A 94 8.32 -3.67 15.65
CA GLY A 94 8.30 -4.80 16.58
C GLY A 94 8.02 -6.15 15.90
N TYR A 95 8.33 -6.27 14.60
CA TYR A 95 8.25 -7.52 13.85
C TYR A 95 9.57 -8.29 13.94
N LEU A 96 9.52 -9.61 13.85
CA LEU A 96 10.71 -10.45 13.85
C LEU A 96 11.13 -10.75 12.41
N CYS A 97 12.33 -10.29 12.04
CA CYS A 97 12.86 -10.45 10.69
C CYS A 97 14.03 -11.43 10.67
N THR A 98 13.90 -12.49 9.90
CA THR A 98 14.96 -13.46 9.61
C THR A 98 15.38 -13.31 8.16
N VAL A 99 16.67 -13.13 7.91
CA VAL A 99 17.22 -12.98 6.57
C VAL A 99 18.25 -14.06 6.33
N ASN A 100 18.06 -14.78 5.24
CA ASN A 100 19.01 -15.73 4.66
C ASN A 100 19.60 -15.11 3.37
N GLU A 101 20.39 -15.88 2.64
CA GLU A 101 21.11 -15.41 1.46
C GLU A 101 20.17 -14.89 0.35
N ASP A 102 19.12 -15.63 0.03
CA ASP A 102 18.12 -15.26 -0.99
C ASP A 102 16.69 -15.09 -0.45
N ASP A 103 16.46 -15.41 0.82
CA ASP A 103 15.14 -15.40 1.44
C ASP A 103 15.07 -14.42 2.62
N ILE A 104 13.92 -13.78 2.78
CA ILE A 104 13.58 -12.98 3.96
C ILE A 104 12.26 -13.49 4.52
N LYS A 105 12.16 -13.60 5.84
CA LYS A 105 10.94 -13.96 6.54
C LYS A 105 10.65 -12.93 7.61
N ILE A 106 9.46 -12.34 7.55
CA ILE A 106 8.99 -11.32 8.49
C ILE A 106 7.80 -11.90 9.26
N GLU A 107 7.98 -12.19 10.53
CA GLU A 107 6.91 -12.56 11.44
C GLU A 107 6.31 -11.31 12.09
N ILE A 108 5.03 -11.07 11.79
CA ILE A 108 4.29 -9.91 12.27
C ILE A 108 3.58 -10.22 13.59
N ARG A 109 3.06 -11.44 13.69
CA ARG A 109 2.50 -12.04 14.91
C ARG A 109 2.51 -13.56 14.73
N ARG A 110 2.23 -14.28 15.83
CA ARG A 110 2.15 -15.74 15.83
C ARG A 110 1.24 -16.23 14.69
N HIS A 111 1.77 -17.09 13.82
CA HIS A 111 1.09 -17.67 12.65
C HIS A 111 0.78 -16.69 11.50
N TYR A 112 1.35 -15.47 11.49
CA TYR A 112 1.22 -14.53 10.38
C TYR A 112 2.60 -14.05 9.93
N TYR A 113 3.03 -14.53 8.76
CA TYR A 113 4.36 -14.33 8.19
C TYR A 113 4.27 -13.74 6.79
N VAL A 114 5.24 -12.91 6.45
CA VAL A 114 5.53 -12.50 5.07
C VAL A 114 6.83 -13.18 4.66
N GLU A 115 6.77 -13.97 3.60
CA GLU A 115 7.91 -14.65 3.00
C GLU A 115 8.34 -13.88 1.75
N GLY A 116 9.58 -13.44 1.73
CA GLY A 116 10.20 -12.78 0.60
C GLY A 116 11.27 -13.66 -0.03
N LYS A 117 11.28 -13.74 -1.35
CA LYS A 117 12.32 -14.43 -2.11
C LYS A 117 12.92 -13.50 -3.15
N HIS A 118 14.24 -13.47 -3.25
CA HIS A 118 14.96 -12.72 -4.26
C HIS A 118 15.15 -13.57 -5.52
N GLU A 119 14.65 -13.08 -6.65
CA GLU A 119 14.86 -13.63 -7.98
C GLU A 119 15.51 -12.56 -8.87
N GLY A 120 16.84 -12.57 -8.93
CA GLY A 120 17.60 -11.49 -9.57
C GLY A 120 17.40 -10.16 -8.84
N ASN A 121 16.82 -9.18 -9.53
CA ASN A 121 16.47 -7.87 -8.96
C ASN A 121 15.02 -7.83 -8.43
N LEU A 122 14.27 -8.92 -8.51
CA LEU A 122 12.88 -8.96 -8.05
C LEU A 122 12.81 -9.55 -6.65
N LEU A 123 12.23 -8.81 -5.70
CA LEU A 123 11.84 -9.31 -4.39
C LEU A 123 10.36 -9.67 -4.43
N LYS A 124 10.05 -10.98 -4.39
CA LYS A 124 8.69 -11.49 -4.34
C LYS A 124 8.25 -11.70 -2.90
N LEU A 125 7.32 -10.89 -2.42
CA LEU A 125 6.71 -11.01 -1.09
C LEU A 125 5.38 -11.75 -1.17
N ARG A 126 5.22 -12.78 -0.35
CA ARG A 126 4.03 -13.63 -0.28
C ARG A 126 3.58 -13.77 1.18
N TRP A 127 2.29 -13.68 1.42
CA TRP A 127 1.69 -13.93 2.74
C TRP A 127 0.26 -14.45 2.58
N THR A 128 -0.33 -14.94 3.67
CA THR A 128 -1.74 -15.32 3.69
C THR A 128 -2.54 -14.21 4.36
N PRO A 129 -3.26 -13.37 3.60
CA PRO A 129 -4.03 -12.26 4.17
C PRO A 129 -5.23 -12.80 4.95
N VAL A 130 -5.49 -12.22 6.12
CA VAL A 130 -6.70 -12.48 6.89
C VAL A 130 -7.68 -11.35 6.57
N LEU A 131 -8.70 -11.65 5.77
CA LEU A 131 -9.61 -10.63 5.24
C LEU A 131 -10.94 -10.61 6.00
N PRO A 132 -11.53 -9.41 6.23
CA PRO A 132 -12.92 -9.28 6.62
C PRO A 132 -13.85 -9.68 5.48
N ASP A 133 -15.08 -10.09 5.80
CA ASP A 133 -16.00 -10.70 4.83
C ASP A 133 -16.30 -9.83 3.61
N ASN A 134 -16.31 -8.50 3.80
CA ASN A 134 -16.50 -7.52 2.72
C ASN A 134 -15.35 -7.47 1.69
N LEU A 135 -14.16 -7.98 2.03
CA LEU A 135 -12.99 -7.99 1.16
C LEU A 135 -12.69 -9.37 0.55
N LYS A 136 -13.25 -10.45 1.10
CA LYS A 136 -13.03 -11.83 0.60
C LYS A 136 -13.44 -11.99 -0.87
N ALA A 137 -14.62 -11.50 -1.25
CA ALA A 137 -15.11 -11.58 -2.62
C ALA A 137 -14.18 -10.84 -3.63
N ARG A 138 -13.55 -9.74 -3.20
CA ARG A 138 -12.58 -9.00 -4.04
C ARG A 138 -11.27 -9.76 -4.18
N ALA A 139 -10.78 -10.38 -3.11
CA ALA A 139 -9.56 -11.19 -3.15
C ALA A 139 -9.73 -12.43 -4.04
N GLU A 140 -10.87 -13.12 -3.96
CA GLU A 140 -11.19 -14.27 -4.82
C GLU A 140 -11.21 -13.90 -6.31
N ALA A 141 -11.77 -12.74 -6.65
CA ALA A 141 -11.80 -12.26 -8.03
C ALA A 141 -10.39 -11.93 -8.58
N LEU A 142 -9.49 -11.46 -7.71
CA LEU A 142 -8.09 -11.18 -8.07
C LEU A 142 -7.27 -12.46 -8.23
N SER A 143 -7.47 -13.45 -7.33
CA SER A 143 -6.77 -14.73 -7.41
C SER A 143 -7.08 -15.51 -8.68
N LYS A 144 -8.30 -15.40 -9.22
CA LYS A 144 -8.71 -16.04 -10.48
C LYS A 144 -8.13 -15.38 -11.73
N LYS A 145 -7.59 -14.17 -11.62
CA LYS A 145 -6.94 -13.44 -12.73
C LYS A 145 -5.43 -13.68 -12.80
N SER A 146 -4.85 -14.24 -11.74
CA SER A 146 -3.40 -14.52 -11.64
C SER A 146 -3.02 -15.95 -12.01
N GLU A 147 -3.99 -16.85 -12.22
CA GLU A 147 -3.82 -18.14 -12.92
C GLU A 147 -3.97 -17.95 -14.43
#